data_AF-A0A258RMD6-F1
#
_entry.id   AF-A0A258RMD6-F1
#
_cell.length_a   1.000
_cell.length_b   1.000
_cell.length_c   1.000
_cell.angle_alpha   90.00
_cell.angle_beta   90.00
_cell.angle_gamma   90.00
#
_symmetry.space_group_name_H-M   'P 1'
#
loop_
_entity.id
_entity.type
_entity.pdbx_description
1 polymer ?
#
loop_
_entity_poly.entity_id
_entity_poly.type
_entity_poly.pdbx_seq_one_letter_code
_entity_poly.pdbx_strand_id
1 'polypeptide(L)'
;MLETRTLAKLSDDVRDWEENEVAAFLKKQAERKEQFFTLGDFPVKRTYTAADLAETPPEDIGLPGRYPFTRGPYPTMYRSRNWTMRQIAGFGTGEDTNKRFKYLIAQGQTGISTDFDMPTLMGYDSDHPMSEGEVGREGVAIDTLEDMEALFEGIDLEKISVSMTINPSAWILLAMYIVLAEKRGYDLNKLSGTVQADILKEYMAQKEYIYPIAPSVRIVRDCITHCAKTMKRYNPINISGYHISEAGSSPVDEVAFTLANLIVYVEEVTKTGMHVDEFAPRLAFFFVCQADFFEEVAKFRAVRRCYAKIMKERFGAKNPESMRLRFHCQTAAASLTKPQYMVNVVRTALQALSAVLGGCQSLHTNGFDEAFAIPTEEAMRMALRTQQVIAEESNVTQVIDPLGGSY
;
A
#
# COMPACT_ATOMS: atom_id res chain seq x y z
N MET A 1 -6.08 -29.59 -13.56
CA MET A 1 -7.19 -29.08 -14.39
C MET A 1 -8.38 -30.00 -14.20
N LEU A 2 -9.57 -29.46 -14.01
CA LEU A 2 -10.80 -30.27 -14.03
C LEU A 2 -10.99 -30.83 -15.44
N GLU A 3 -11.46 -32.08 -15.55
CA GLU A 3 -11.71 -32.70 -16.84
C GLU A 3 -12.76 -31.90 -17.62
N THR A 4 -12.56 -31.73 -18.93
CA THR A 4 -13.45 -30.96 -19.82
C THR A 4 -14.92 -31.39 -19.70
N ARG A 5 -15.16 -32.69 -19.51
CA ARG A 5 -16.50 -33.27 -19.32
C ARG A 5 -17.16 -32.78 -18.01
N THR A 6 -16.37 -32.55 -16.97
CA THR A 6 -16.84 -32.03 -15.68
C THR A 6 -17.17 -30.54 -15.79
N LEU A 7 -16.37 -29.77 -16.52
CA LEU A 7 -16.63 -28.34 -16.76
C LEU A 7 -17.90 -28.12 -17.59
N ALA A 8 -18.09 -28.89 -18.67
CA ALA A 8 -19.30 -28.82 -19.49
C ALA A 8 -20.56 -29.15 -18.67
N LYS A 9 -20.49 -30.19 -17.82
CA LYS A 9 -21.58 -30.54 -16.91
C LYS A 9 -21.90 -29.39 -15.94
N LEU A 10 -20.90 -28.75 -15.35
CA LEU A 10 -21.13 -27.60 -14.44
C LEU A 10 -21.84 -26.45 -15.16
N SER A 11 -21.45 -26.14 -16.39
CA SER A 11 -22.12 -25.10 -17.18
C SER A 11 -23.58 -25.47 -17.49
N ASP A 12 -23.86 -26.74 -17.79
CA ASP A 12 -25.22 -27.22 -18.01
C ASP A 12 -26.06 -27.19 -16.72
N ASP A 13 -25.48 -27.61 -15.58
CA ASP A 13 -26.12 -27.59 -14.26
C ASP A 13 -26.47 -26.14 -13.85
N VAL A 14 -25.59 -25.16 -14.12
CA VAL A 14 -25.88 -23.73 -13.88
C VAL A 14 -27.03 -23.24 -14.75
N ARG A 15 -27.05 -23.59 -16.04
CA ARG A 15 -28.15 -23.19 -16.94
C ARG A 15 -29.49 -23.77 -16.49
N ASP A 16 -29.52 -25.05 -16.13
CA ASP A 16 -30.73 -25.71 -15.61
C ASP A 16 -31.24 -25.01 -14.33
N TRP A 17 -30.33 -24.71 -13.39
CA TRP A 17 -30.67 -23.98 -12.17
C TRP A 17 -31.21 -22.56 -12.45
N GLU A 18 -30.65 -21.85 -13.44
CA GLU A 18 -31.11 -20.53 -13.85
C GLU A 18 -32.52 -20.58 -14.45
N GLU A 19 -32.80 -21.57 -15.31
CA GLU A 19 -34.08 -21.76 -15.97
C GLU A 19 -35.19 -22.29 -15.04
N ASN A 20 -34.81 -22.96 -13.94
CA ASN A 20 -35.72 -23.58 -12.97
C ASN A 20 -35.79 -22.78 -11.67
N GLU A 21 -34.95 -23.08 -10.67
CA GLU A 21 -35.04 -22.54 -9.32
C GLU A 21 -34.96 -21.01 -9.31
N VAL A 22 -34.00 -20.43 -10.03
CA VAL A 22 -33.83 -18.96 -10.08
C VAL A 22 -35.03 -18.31 -10.74
N ALA A 23 -35.43 -18.76 -11.94
CA ALA A 23 -36.59 -18.22 -12.63
C ALA A 23 -37.88 -18.30 -11.79
N ALA A 24 -38.08 -19.41 -11.07
CA ALA A 24 -39.21 -19.57 -10.16
C ALA A 24 -39.15 -18.58 -8.98
N PHE A 25 -37.97 -18.34 -8.42
CA PHE A 25 -37.78 -17.40 -7.31
C PHE A 25 -37.92 -15.94 -7.75
N LEU A 26 -37.39 -15.58 -8.92
CA LEU A 26 -37.50 -14.23 -9.48
C LEU A 26 -38.95 -13.82 -9.77
N LYS A 27 -39.84 -14.78 -10.10
CA LYS A 27 -41.29 -14.53 -10.19
C LYS A 27 -41.93 -14.18 -8.85
N LYS A 28 -41.38 -14.68 -7.73
CA LYS A 28 -41.85 -14.35 -6.38
C LYS A 28 -41.26 -13.03 -5.90
N GLN A 29 -39.97 -12.84 -6.14
CA GLN A 29 -39.22 -11.67 -5.71
C GLN A 29 -38.06 -11.41 -6.67
N ALA A 30 -38.14 -10.31 -7.40
CA ALA A 30 -37.06 -9.85 -8.25
C ALA A 30 -35.84 -9.44 -7.42
N GLU A 31 -34.66 -9.56 -8.03
CA GLU A 31 -33.44 -9.00 -7.46
C GLU A 31 -33.46 -7.47 -7.47
N ARG A 32 -32.59 -6.87 -6.64
CA ARG A 32 -32.51 -5.41 -6.47
C ARG A 32 -32.03 -4.67 -7.72
N LYS A 33 -31.31 -5.36 -8.61
CA LYS A 33 -30.78 -4.87 -9.88
C LYS A 33 -30.86 -6.00 -10.90
N GLU A 34 -31.01 -5.66 -12.17
CA GLU A 34 -30.94 -6.64 -13.27
C GLU A 34 -29.52 -7.17 -13.48
N GLN A 35 -28.51 -6.30 -13.29
CA GLN A 35 -27.09 -6.64 -13.31
C GLN A 35 -26.41 -6.02 -12.08
N PHE A 36 -25.57 -6.80 -11.41
CA PHE A 36 -24.75 -6.34 -10.29
C PHE A 36 -23.34 -6.02 -10.78
N PHE A 37 -22.71 -5.05 -10.11
CA PHE A 37 -21.36 -4.60 -10.41
C PHE A 37 -20.58 -4.43 -9.11
N THR A 38 -19.26 -4.57 -9.18
CA THR A 38 -18.34 -4.07 -8.15
C THR A 38 -18.35 -2.54 -8.11
N LEU A 39 -17.71 -1.92 -7.11
CA LEU A 39 -17.52 -0.46 -7.10
C LEU A 39 -16.61 0.03 -8.24
N GLY A 40 -15.70 -0.80 -8.72
CA GLY A 40 -14.88 -0.54 -9.91
C GLY A 40 -15.54 -0.87 -11.25
N ASP A 41 -16.86 -1.02 -11.30
CA ASP A 41 -17.67 -1.29 -12.50
C ASP A 41 -17.39 -2.64 -13.21
N PHE A 42 -16.90 -3.66 -12.50
CA PHE A 42 -16.88 -5.03 -13.03
C PHE A 42 -18.24 -5.70 -12.89
N PRO A 43 -18.84 -6.24 -13.96
CA PRO A 43 -20.08 -7.01 -13.83
C PRO A 43 -19.81 -8.29 -13.03
N VAL A 44 -20.66 -8.56 -12.04
CA VAL A 44 -20.56 -9.79 -11.22
C VAL A 44 -21.70 -10.75 -11.52
N LYS A 45 -21.38 -12.05 -11.52
CA LYS A 45 -22.37 -13.12 -11.64
C LYS A 45 -23.09 -13.33 -10.31
N ARG A 46 -24.28 -13.93 -10.36
CA ARG A 46 -25.02 -14.36 -9.17
C ARG A 46 -24.24 -15.37 -8.34
N THR A 47 -23.51 -16.27 -9.00
CA THR A 47 -22.59 -17.23 -8.40
C THR A 47 -21.46 -17.55 -9.38
N TYR A 48 -20.33 -17.98 -8.83
CA TYR A 48 -19.17 -18.47 -9.59
C TYR A 48 -18.94 -19.96 -9.30
N THR A 49 -18.42 -20.67 -10.27
CA THR A 49 -18.16 -22.11 -10.25
C THR A 49 -16.77 -22.40 -10.80
N ALA A 50 -16.32 -23.66 -10.68
CA ALA A 50 -15.04 -24.04 -11.25
C ALA A 50 -14.98 -23.91 -12.80
N ALA A 51 -16.12 -23.82 -13.49
CA ALA A 51 -16.18 -23.51 -14.92
C ALA A 51 -15.68 -22.09 -15.22
N ASP A 52 -15.89 -21.14 -14.31
CA ASP A 52 -15.50 -19.74 -14.48
C ASP A 52 -13.98 -19.52 -14.38
N LEU A 53 -13.27 -20.43 -13.70
CA LEU A 53 -11.81 -20.41 -13.61
C LEU A 53 -11.11 -21.30 -14.65
N ALA A 54 -11.85 -21.96 -15.55
CA ALA A 54 -11.29 -22.96 -16.46
C ALA A 54 -10.14 -22.44 -17.34
N GLU A 55 -10.21 -21.17 -17.73
CA GLU A 55 -9.20 -20.52 -18.58
C GLU A 55 -8.02 -19.93 -17.80
N THR A 56 -8.09 -19.89 -16.46
CA THR A 56 -6.97 -19.42 -15.64
C THR A 56 -5.98 -20.58 -15.42
N PRO A 57 -4.73 -20.48 -15.91
CA PRO A 57 -3.76 -21.54 -15.70
C PRO A 57 -3.46 -21.72 -14.20
N PRO A 58 -3.41 -22.96 -13.67
CA PRO A 58 -3.13 -23.19 -12.25
C PRO A 58 -1.80 -22.58 -11.78
N GLU A 59 -0.80 -22.48 -12.65
CA GLU A 59 0.49 -21.84 -12.40
C GLU A 59 0.37 -20.33 -12.14
N ASP A 60 -0.65 -19.68 -12.68
CA ASP A 60 -0.94 -18.27 -12.47
C ASP A 60 -1.60 -18.01 -11.11
N ILE A 61 -2.08 -19.06 -10.43
CA ILE A 61 -2.46 -19.03 -9.02
C ILE A 61 -1.25 -19.44 -8.17
N GLY A 62 -0.71 -20.65 -8.40
CA GLY A 62 0.56 -21.10 -7.83
C GLY A 62 0.60 -21.19 -6.30
N LEU A 63 1.76 -20.87 -5.72
CA LEU A 63 2.06 -20.95 -4.29
C LEU A 63 2.61 -19.61 -3.77
N PRO A 64 2.41 -19.25 -2.49
CA PRO A 64 2.98 -18.05 -1.91
C PRO A 64 4.52 -18.11 -1.91
N GLY A 65 5.17 -16.96 -2.12
CA GLY A 65 6.64 -16.88 -2.20
C GLY A 65 7.25 -17.49 -3.47
N ARG A 66 6.43 -17.88 -4.45
CA ARG A 66 6.87 -18.42 -5.74
C ARG A 66 6.22 -17.65 -6.88
N TYR A 67 6.96 -17.43 -7.96
CA TYR A 67 6.45 -16.81 -9.19
C TYR A 67 5.12 -17.46 -9.64
N PRO A 68 4.08 -16.68 -10.01
CA PRO A 68 4.04 -15.21 -10.14
C PRO A 68 3.54 -14.47 -8.88
N PHE A 69 3.68 -15.06 -7.70
CA PHE A 69 3.44 -14.46 -6.38
C PHE A 69 2.00 -14.01 -6.11
N THR A 70 1.03 -14.49 -6.89
CA THR A 70 -0.41 -14.18 -6.73
C THR A 70 -0.87 -14.38 -5.29
N ARG A 71 -0.46 -15.50 -4.65
CA ARG A 71 -0.83 -15.87 -3.27
C ARG A 71 -0.01 -15.18 -2.17
N GLY A 72 0.88 -14.25 -2.53
CA GLY A 72 1.68 -13.48 -1.59
C GLY A 72 3.18 -13.53 -1.89
N PRO A 73 3.94 -12.48 -1.51
CA PRO A 73 5.36 -12.35 -1.84
C PRO A 73 6.28 -13.26 -1.02
N TYR A 74 5.82 -13.82 0.10
CA TYR A 74 6.63 -14.66 1.00
C TYR A 74 5.99 -16.02 1.20
N PRO A 75 6.77 -17.10 1.36
CA PRO A 75 6.23 -18.47 1.47
C PRO A 75 5.52 -18.74 2.80
N THR A 76 5.78 -17.94 3.84
CA THR A 76 5.23 -18.14 5.19
C THR A 76 4.26 -17.05 5.63
N MET A 77 4.22 -15.91 4.92
CA MET A 77 3.39 -14.73 5.21
C MET A 77 3.20 -14.50 6.73
N TYR A 78 1.97 -14.33 7.17
CA TYR A 78 1.62 -13.93 8.53
C TYR A 78 1.80 -15.04 9.57
N ARG A 79 1.97 -16.29 9.15
CA ARG A 79 2.33 -17.39 10.07
C ARG A 79 3.71 -17.18 10.68
N SER A 80 4.61 -16.51 9.94
CA SER A 80 5.96 -16.20 10.43
C SER A 80 6.07 -14.77 10.95
N ARG A 81 5.45 -13.80 10.28
CA ARG A 81 5.52 -12.40 10.65
C ARG A 81 4.26 -11.67 10.18
N ASN A 82 3.51 -11.11 11.12
CA ASN A 82 2.39 -10.23 10.80
C ASN A 82 2.83 -9.04 9.93
N TRP A 83 1.88 -8.43 9.23
CA TRP A 83 2.14 -7.16 8.56
C TRP A 83 2.62 -6.11 9.59
N THR A 84 3.32 -5.09 9.09
CA THR A 84 3.72 -3.98 9.95
C THR A 84 2.50 -3.11 10.22
N MET A 85 2.01 -3.11 11.45
CA MET A 85 1.01 -2.15 11.94
C MET A 85 1.71 -0.78 11.99
N ARG A 86 1.41 0.08 11.02
CA ARG A 86 2.15 1.33 10.77
C ARG A 86 1.15 2.47 10.63
N GLN A 87 0.86 3.16 11.73
CA GLN A 87 0.02 4.34 11.72
C GLN A 87 0.83 5.57 11.33
N ILE A 88 0.16 6.51 10.69
CA ILE A 88 0.70 7.84 10.38
C ILE A 88 0.68 8.67 11.66
N ALA A 89 1.73 9.46 11.85
CA ALA A 89 1.75 10.58 12.77
C ALA A 89 2.55 11.74 12.18
N GLY A 90 2.06 12.94 12.40
CA GLY A 90 2.69 14.19 11.97
C GLY A 90 1.82 15.35 12.43
N PHE A 91 2.38 16.23 13.25
CA PHE A 91 1.83 17.54 13.61
C PHE A 91 2.86 18.33 14.42
N GLY A 92 2.79 19.65 14.35
CA GLY A 92 3.64 20.54 15.12
C GLY A 92 5.12 20.36 14.78
N THR A 93 5.97 20.42 15.80
CA THR A 93 7.43 20.26 15.67
C THR A 93 7.84 18.78 15.79
N GLY A 94 9.14 18.51 15.59
CA GLY A 94 9.73 17.19 15.81
C GLY A 94 9.36 16.60 17.18
N GLU A 95 9.42 17.39 18.26
CA GLU A 95 9.09 16.92 19.62
C GLU A 95 7.63 16.49 19.77
N ASP A 96 6.69 17.18 19.13
CA ASP A 96 5.27 16.87 19.24
C ASP A 96 4.94 15.57 18.53
N THR A 97 5.47 15.39 17.31
CA THR A 97 5.33 14.14 16.57
C THR A 97 6.10 12.99 17.24
N ASN A 98 7.26 13.25 17.84
CA ASN A 98 8.01 12.26 18.62
C ASN A 98 7.20 11.70 19.80
N LYS A 99 6.48 12.55 20.54
CA LYS A 99 5.56 12.11 21.61
C LYS A 99 4.51 11.16 21.04
N ARG A 100 3.94 11.48 19.87
CA ARG A 100 2.96 10.60 19.21
C ARG A 100 3.58 9.28 18.76
N PHE A 101 4.82 9.26 18.24
CA PHE A 101 5.50 8.01 17.91
C PHE A 101 5.66 7.11 19.14
N LYS A 102 6.14 7.67 20.26
CA LYS A 102 6.31 6.92 21.52
C LYS A 102 4.96 6.38 22.03
N TYR A 103 3.90 7.18 21.94
CA TYR A 103 2.53 6.73 22.24
C TYR A 103 2.12 5.53 21.36
N LEU A 104 2.23 5.65 20.03
CA LEU A 104 1.80 4.60 19.11
C LEU A 104 2.61 3.32 19.29
N ILE A 105 3.93 3.42 19.49
CA ILE A 105 4.79 2.28 19.82
C ILE A 105 4.30 1.59 21.10
N ALA A 106 3.99 2.36 22.16
CA ALA A 106 3.43 1.82 23.39
C ALA A 106 2.04 1.17 23.21
N GLN A 107 1.27 1.57 22.19
CA GLN A 107 -0.01 0.95 21.83
C GLN A 107 0.11 -0.29 20.92
N GLY A 108 1.33 -0.66 20.50
CA GLY A 108 1.62 -1.86 19.70
C GLY A 108 1.92 -1.60 18.23
N GLN A 109 2.14 -0.35 17.82
CA GLN A 109 2.70 -0.05 16.50
C GLN A 109 4.08 -0.70 16.32
N THR A 110 4.33 -1.28 15.14
CA THR A 110 5.57 -2.02 14.84
C THR A 110 6.44 -1.37 13.76
N GLY A 111 6.02 -0.24 13.21
CA GLY A 111 6.79 0.62 12.32
C GLY A 111 6.26 2.04 12.35
N ILE A 112 7.14 3.02 12.14
CA ILE A 112 6.79 4.45 12.17
C ILE A 112 6.37 4.91 10.77
N SER A 113 5.30 5.69 10.63
CA SER A 113 5.04 6.49 9.42
C SER A 113 4.91 7.95 9.79
N THR A 114 5.56 8.80 9.00
CA THR A 114 5.64 10.24 9.23
C THR A 114 4.98 10.95 8.06
N ASP A 115 4.01 11.81 8.36
CA ASP A 115 3.46 12.77 7.41
C ASP A 115 3.96 14.18 7.77
N PHE A 116 4.21 14.98 6.74
CA PHE A 116 4.86 16.29 6.87
C PHE A 116 3.87 17.40 6.53
N ASP A 117 4.14 18.61 7.01
CA ASP A 117 3.31 19.76 6.68
C ASP A 117 3.50 20.23 5.23
N MET A 118 2.56 21.06 4.74
CA MET A 118 2.63 21.59 3.37
C MET A 118 3.95 22.32 3.05
N PRO A 119 4.52 23.16 3.93
CA PRO A 119 5.86 23.75 3.72
C PRO A 119 6.92 22.69 3.40
N THR A 120 7.08 21.69 4.26
CA THR A 120 8.06 20.61 4.08
C THR A 120 7.79 19.78 2.82
N LEU A 121 6.52 19.43 2.58
CA LEU A 121 6.07 18.70 1.39
C LEU A 121 6.38 19.47 0.11
N MET A 122 6.24 20.80 0.12
CA MET A 122 6.48 21.68 -1.02
C MET A 122 7.92 22.24 -1.09
N GLY A 123 8.80 21.82 -0.18
CA GLY A 123 10.21 22.21 -0.14
C GLY A 123 10.47 23.65 0.24
N TYR A 124 9.63 24.20 1.11
CA TYR A 124 9.82 25.51 1.74
C TYR A 124 10.21 25.35 3.21
N ASP A 125 11.06 26.25 3.69
CA ASP A 125 11.29 26.43 5.12
C ASP A 125 10.04 27.06 5.78
N SER A 126 9.88 26.87 7.09
CA SER A 126 8.72 27.37 7.86
C SER A 126 8.55 28.89 7.83
N ASP A 127 9.61 29.67 7.58
CA ASP A 127 9.57 31.14 7.52
C ASP A 127 9.40 31.71 6.10
N HIS A 128 9.33 30.84 5.09
CA HIS A 128 9.07 31.26 3.72
C HIS A 128 7.65 31.85 3.61
N PRO A 129 7.40 32.91 2.81
CA PRO A 129 6.08 33.53 2.70
C PRO A 129 4.94 32.58 2.28
N MET A 130 5.24 31.52 1.53
CA MET A 130 4.25 30.49 1.16
C MET A 130 3.85 29.55 2.31
N SER A 131 4.59 29.58 3.42
CA SER A 131 4.39 28.73 4.59
C SER A 131 3.45 29.35 5.63
N GLU A 132 3.07 30.62 5.46
CA GLU A 132 2.23 31.36 6.41
C GLU A 132 0.90 30.64 6.67
N GLY A 133 0.69 30.22 7.92
CA GLY A 133 -0.52 29.54 8.36
C GLY A 133 -0.51 28.02 8.23
N GLU A 134 0.48 27.43 7.57
CA GLU A 134 0.54 25.99 7.25
C GLU A 134 1.54 25.19 8.10
N VAL A 135 2.50 25.87 8.75
CA VAL A 135 3.57 25.25 9.54
C VAL A 135 3.02 24.34 10.64
N GLY A 136 3.39 23.06 10.58
CA GLY A 136 3.02 22.03 11.55
C GLY A 136 1.53 21.67 11.60
N ARG A 137 0.72 22.12 10.61
CA ARG A 137 -0.75 21.97 10.65
C ARG A 137 -1.22 20.59 10.21
N GLU A 138 -0.80 20.17 9.02
CA GLU A 138 -1.25 18.92 8.39
C GLU A 138 -0.28 17.75 8.63
N GLY A 139 0.93 18.06 9.09
CA GLY A 139 1.98 17.12 9.43
C GLY A 139 3.08 17.78 10.25
N VAL A 140 4.21 17.10 10.43
CA VAL A 140 5.35 17.67 11.15
C VAL A 140 6.15 18.64 10.26
N ALA A 141 6.59 19.76 10.83
CA ALA A 141 7.51 20.69 10.17
C ALA A 141 8.97 20.21 10.29
N ILE A 142 9.70 20.13 9.18
CA ILE A 142 11.13 19.75 9.15
C ILE A 142 11.86 20.66 8.17
N ASP A 143 12.59 21.64 8.70
CA ASP A 143 13.41 22.55 7.89
C ASP A 143 14.89 22.14 7.95
N THR A 144 15.31 21.59 9.09
CA THR A 144 16.71 21.33 9.43
C THR A 144 16.95 19.90 9.93
N LEU A 145 18.23 19.52 10.05
CA LEU A 145 18.59 18.24 10.65
C LEU A 145 18.20 18.19 12.14
N GLU A 146 18.28 19.31 12.84
CA GLU A 146 17.90 19.45 14.25
C GLU A 146 16.41 19.09 14.47
N ASP A 147 15.53 19.43 13.53
CA ASP A 147 14.12 19.04 13.62
C ASP A 147 13.95 17.52 13.47
N MET A 148 14.74 16.89 12.59
CA MET A 148 14.76 15.44 12.44
C MET A 148 15.39 14.73 13.65
N GLU A 149 16.35 15.37 14.33
CA GLU A 149 16.89 14.91 15.61
C GLU A 149 15.81 14.89 16.68
N ALA A 150 15.07 15.98 16.84
CA ALA A 150 13.93 16.08 17.74
C ALA A 150 12.84 15.05 17.42
N LEU A 151 12.52 14.87 16.13
CA LEU A 151 11.55 13.91 15.64
C LEU A 151 11.85 12.47 16.07
N PHE A 152 13.13 12.07 16.05
CA PHE A 152 13.57 10.71 16.37
C PHE A 152 14.30 10.59 17.72
N GLU A 153 14.21 11.59 18.59
CA GLU A 153 14.80 11.61 19.93
C GLU A 153 14.38 10.36 20.73
N GLY A 154 15.36 9.57 21.16
CA GLY A 154 15.13 8.34 21.94
C GLY A 154 14.51 7.17 21.16
N ILE A 155 14.52 7.20 19.83
CA ILE A 155 14.06 6.10 18.97
C ILE A 155 15.27 5.41 18.33
N ASP A 156 15.38 4.08 18.51
CA ASP A 156 16.44 3.26 17.92
C ASP A 156 16.10 2.88 16.46
N LEU A 157 16.72 3.58 15.52
CA LEU A 157 16.46 3.47 14.08
C LEU A 157 16.93 2.14 13.46
N GLU A 158 17.79 1.37 14.13
CA GLU A 158 18.18 0.03 13.67
C GLU A 158 17.12 -1.03 14.02
N LYS A 159 16.25 -0.75 15.01
CA LYS A 159 15.27 -1.71 15.54
C LYS A 159 13.84 -1.49 15.09
N ILE A 160 13.47 -0.27 14.69
CA ILE A 160 12.14 0.03 14.15
C ILE A 160 12.25 0.64 12.76
N SER A 161 11.39 0.19 11.84
CA SER A 161 11.41 0.72 10.48
C SER A 161 10.71 2.08 10.38
N VAL A 162 11.32 3.06 9.71
CA VAL A 162 10.80 4.43 9.57
C VAL A 162 10.34 4.71 8.14
N SER A 163 9.06 5.02 7.95
CA SER A 163 8.48 5.49 6.70
C SER A 163 8.30 7.01 6.74
N MET A 164 8.61 7.68 5.64
CA MET A 164 8.46 9.11 5.45
C MET A 164 7.61 9.35 4.19
N THR A 165 6.41 9.89 4.38
CA THR A 165 5.46 10.28 3.33
C THR A 165 5.90 11.62 2.72
N ILE A 166 7.04 11.60 2.02
CA ILE A 166 7.68 12.77 1.44
C ILE A 166 7.98 12.51 -0.04
N ASN A 167 7.79 13.53 -0.90
CA ASN A 167 7.82 13.36 -2.34
C ASN A 167 8.80 14.31 -3.05
N PRO A 168 8.45 15.55 -3.45
CA PRO A 168 9.34 16.39 -4.24
C PRO A 168 10.48 17.00 -3.42
N SER A 169 10.59 16.70 -2.12
CA SER A 169 11.73 17.01 -1.24
C SER A 169 12.30 15.73 -0.60
N ALA A 170 11.92 14.55 -1.08
CA ALA A 170 12.28 13.26 -0.47
C ALA A 170 13.78 13.00 -0.36
N TRP A 171 14.58 13.47 -1.31
CA TRP A 171 16.04 13.29 -1.24
C TRP A 171 16.67 14.11 -0.12
N ILE A 172 16.08 15.25 0.25
CA ILE A 172 16.56 16.11 1.35
C ILE A 172 16.34 15.37 2.66
N LEU A 173 15.11 14.91 2.90
CA LEU A 173 14.79 14.16 4.13
C LEU A 173 15.53 12.81 4.19
N LEU A 174 15.75 12.14 3.05
CA LEU A 174 16.61 10.96 3.01
C LEU A 174 18.06 11.30 3.40
N ALA A 175 18.60 12.42 2.93
CA ALA A 175 19.93 12.87 3.30
C ALA A 175 20.01 13.22 4.80
N MET A 176 19.04 13.95 5.34
CA MET A 176 18.96 14.22 6.78
C MET A 176 18.89 12.92 7.60
N TYR A 177 18.11 11.93 7.15
CA TYR A 177 17.98 10.64 7.82
C TYR A 177 19.30 9.85 7.82
N ILE A 178 20.06 9.90 6.72
CA ILE A 178 21.40 9.30 6.63
C ILE A 178 22.37 10.01 7.58
N VAL A 179 22.42 11.35 7.55
CA VAL A 179 23.32 12.13 8.42
C VAL A 179 22.98 11.92 9.90
N LEU A 180 21.69 11.85 10.25
CA LEU A 180 21.24 11.51 11.60
C LEU A 180 21.75 10.14 12.03
N ALA A 181 21.65 9.14 11.15
CA ALA A 181 22.11 7.79 11.44
C ALA A 181 23.64 7.73 11.61
N GLU A 182 24.39 8.43 10.77
CA GLU A 182 25.84 8.56 10.89
C GLU A 182 26.23 9.24 12.21
N LYS A 183 25.55 10.34 12.58
CA LYS A 183 25.75 11.05 13.86
C LYS A 183 25.47 10.13 15.06
N ARG A 184 24.51 9.21 14.95
CA ARG A 184 24.18 8.19 15.96
C ARG A 184 25.06 6.93 15.89
N GLY A 185 26.00 6.85 14.94
CA GLY A 185 26.89 5.71 14.77
C GLY A 185 26.21 4.43 14.30
N TYR A 186 25.06 4.53 13.63
CA TYR A 186 24.32 3.37 13.09
C TYR A 186 24.92 2.87 11.77
N ASP A 187 24.73 1.58 11.50
CA ASP A 187 25.04 0.99 10.19
C ASP A 187 23.89 1.27 9.23
N LEU A 188 24.15 2.06 8.18
CA LEU A 188 23.17 2.40 7.14
C LEU A 188 22.53 1.16 6.49
N ASN A 189 23.25 0.02 6.45
CA ASN A 189 22.72 -1.23 5.91
C ASN A 189 21.72 -1.94 6.83
N LYS A 190 21.69 -1.57 8.12
CA LYS A 190 20.71 -2.09 9.08
C LYS A 190 19.43 -1.26 9.11
N LEU A 191 19.47 -0.01 8.64
CA LEU A 191 18.30 0.87 8.64
C LEU A 191 17.21 0.32 7.71
N SER A 192 16.07 0.02 8.30
CA SER A 192 14.86 -0.33 7.54
C SER A 192 13.97 0.89 7.48
N GLY A 193 13.47 1.24 6.30
CA GLY A 193 12.64 2.41 6.16
C GLY A 193 12.20 2.63 4.74
N THR A 194 11.48 3.72 4.51
CA THR A 194 10.93 4.08 3.20
C THR A 194 10.79 5.58 3.08
N VAL A 195 11.18 6.14 1.95
CA VAL A 195 10.66 7.43 1.48
C VAL A 195 9.62 7.16 0.40
N GLN A 196 8.54 7.95 0.34
CA GLN A 196 7.51 7.74 -0.68
C GLN A 196 8.05 8.04 -2.08
N ALA A 197 8.62 9.23 -2.29
CA ALA A 197 9.42 9.67 -3.44
C ALA A 197 8.80 9.56 -4.85
N ASP A 198 7.66 8.88 -5.04
CA ASP A 198 7.00 8.73 -6.34
C ASP A 198 6.47 10.10 -6.80
N ILE A 199 7.21 10.77 -7.67
CA ILE A 199 6.82 12.06 -8.25
C ILE A 199 5.80 11.92 -9.40
N LEU A 200 5.72 10.78 -10.08
CA LEU A 200 4.81 10.66 -11.23
C LEU A 200 3.36 10.74 -10.77
N LYS A 201 3.04 10.06 -9.65
CA LYS A 201 1.72 10.17 -9.01
C LYS A 201 1.45 11.55 -8.43
N GLU A 202 2.46 12.40 -8.19
CA GLU A 202 2.23 13.79 -7.76
C GLU A 202 1.58 14.61 -8.87
N TYR A 203 2.11 14.54 -10.08
CA TYR A 203 1.50 15.22 -11.22
C TYR A 203 0.09 14.66 -11.50
N MET A 204 -0.10 13.35 -11.31
CA MET A 204 -1.39 12.70 -11.57
C MET A 204 -2.45 13.03 -10.51
N ALA A 205 -2.12 12.94 -9.23
CA ALA A 205 -3.11 12.83 -8.16
C ALA A 205 -2.84 13.69 -6.91
N GLN A 206 -1.69 13.51 -6.22
CA GLN A 206 -1.47 14.13 -4.89
C GLN A 206 -1.06 15.62 -4.94
N LYS A 207 -0.45 16.07 -6.05
CA LYS A 207 -0.15 17.48 -6.37
C LYS A 207 0.97 18.16 -5.57
N GLU A 208 1.88 17.42 -4.97
CA GLU A 208 3.11 17.93 -4.38
C GLU A 208 4.27 17.88 -5.40
N TYR A 209 4.57 18.99 -6.06
CA TYR A 209 5.70 19.06 -7.00
C TYR A 209 6.38 20.43 -6.98
N ILE A 210 7.71 20.41 -7.13
CA ILE A 210 8.56 21.61 -7.13
C ILE A 210 9.12 21.89 -8.53
N TYR A 211 9.74 20.89 -9.15
CA TYR A 211 10.40 21.03 -10.46
C TYR A 211 9.55 20.45 -11.60
N PRO A 212 9.92 20.66 -12.88
CA PRO A 212 9.32 19.93 -13.99
C PRO A 212 9.55 18.41 -13.91
N ILE A 213 8.78 17.64 -14.70
CA ILE A 213 8.77 16.17 -14.64
C ILE A 213 10.17 15.56 -14.79
N ALA A 214 10.93 15.94 -15.82
CA ALA A 214 12.22 15.33 -16.14
C ALA A 214 13.26 15.42 -14.99
N PRO A 215 13.57 16.60 -14.42
CA PRO A 215 14.48 16.69 -13.29
C PRO A 215 13.94 15.97 -12.04
N SER A 216 12.63 16.01 -11.77
CA SER A 216 12.08 15.31 -10.62
C SER A 216 12.19 13.79 -10.74
N VAL A 217 11.93 13.21 -11.92
CA VAL A 217 12.14 11.77 -12.16
C VAL A 217 13.63 11.39 -12.01
N ARG A 218 14.54 12.27 -12.47
CA ARG A 218 15.98 12.08 -12.28
C ARG A 218 16.38 12.08 -10.80
N ILE A 219 15.75 12.90 -9.95
CA ILE A 219 15.96 12.87 -8.49
C ILE A 219 15.51 11.53 -7.90
N VAL A 220 14.33 11.02 -8.28
CA VAL A 220 13.85 9.71 -7.82
C VAL A 220 14.82 8.59 -8.20
N ARG A 221 15.33 8.62 -9.45
CA ARG A 221 16.37 7.70 -9.91
C ARG A 221 17.65 7.80 -9.06
N ASP A 222 18.07 9.00 -8.69
CA ASP A 222 19.25 9.21 -7.84
C ASP A 222 19.01 8.64 -6.42
N CYS A 223 17.83 8.79 -5.83
CA CYS A 223 17.45 8.11 -4.58
C CYS A 223 17.52 6.58 -4.70
N ILE A 224 16.93 6.01 -5.76
CA ILE A 224 16.92 4.55 -5.99
C ILE A 224 18.36 4.01 -6.12
N THR A 225 19.16 4.63 -6.99
CA THR A 225 20.54 4.18 -7.25
C THR A 225 21.46 4.38 -6.06
N HIS A 226 21.26 5.44 -5.26
CA HIS A 226 21.99 5.65 -4.01
C HIS A 226 21.68 4.53 -3.01
N CYS A 227 20.41 4.34 -2.64
CA CYS A 227 20.02 3.33 -1.64
C CYS A 227 20.39 1.90 -2.08
N ALA A 228 20.29 1.57 -3.37
CA ALA A 228 20.71 0.27 -3.89
C ALA A 228 22.19 -0.04 -3.56
N LYS A 229 23.05 0.99 -3.54
CA LYS A 229 24.49 0.86 -3.26
C LYS A 229 24.84 0.97 -1.78
N THR A 230 24.11 1.78 -1.02
CA THR A 230 24.53 2.22 0.34
C THR A 230 23.61 1.74 1.47
N MET A 231 22.35 1.37 1.18
CA MET A 231 21.35 1.09 2.20
C MET A 231 20.58 -0.20 1.92
N LYS A 232 21.21 -1.34 2.20
CA LYS A 232 20.68 -2.69 1.90
C LYS A 232 19.25 -2.98 2.38
N ARG A 233 18.76 -2.31 3.44
CA ARG A 233 17.44 -2.56 4.04
C ARG A 233 16.40 -1.47 3.80
N TYR A 234 16.76 -0.39 3.11
CA TYR A 234 15.89 0.74 2.85
C TYR A 234 15.10 0.55 1.55
N ASN A 235 13.84 0.99 1.51
CA ASN A 235 13.03 1.03 0.29
C ASN A 235 13.07 2.47 -0.24
N PRO A 236 13.72 2.75 -1.39
CA PRO A 236 13.93 4.12 -1.85
C PRO A 236 12.70 4.80 -2.46
N ILE A 237 11.60 4.06 -2.60
CA ILE A 237 10.36 4.53 -3.22
C ILE A 237 9.19 3.65 -2.78
N ASN A 238 8.02 4.25 -2.60
CA ASN A 238 6.72 3.58 -2.66
C ASN A 238 5.98 4.05 -3.92
N ILE A 239 5.95 3.21 -4.95
CA ILE A 239 5.22 3.50 -6.19
C ILE A 239 3.72 3.39 -5.89
N SER A 240 3.01 4.52 -5.97
CA SER A 240 1.77 4.69 -5.19
C SER A 240 0.52 4.78 -6.07
N GLY A 241 -0.43 3.89 -5.79
CA GLY A 241 -1.80 3.94 -6.28
C GLY A 241 -2.80 4.57 -5.30
N TYR A 242 -2.50 4.60 -3.99
CA TYR A 242 -3.42 5.14 -2.97
C TYR A 242 -4.02 6.49 -3.36
N HIS A 243 -3.17 7.48 -3.64
CA HIS A 243 -3.59 8.84 -4.01
C HIS A 243 -4.34 8.90 -5.34
N ILE A 244 -4.02 8.00 -6.28
CA ILE A 244 -4.72 7.91 -7.56
C ILE A 244 -6.18 7.49 -7.30
N SER A 245 -6.40 6.50 -6.42
CA SER A 245 -7.74 6.10 -6.01
C SER A 245 -8.46 7.17 -5.19
N GLU A 246 -7.79 7.78 -4.21
CA GLU A 246 -8.39 8.85 -3.39
C GLU A 246 -8.72 10.11 -4.21
N ALA A 247 -8.04 10.33 -5.34
CA ALA A 247 -8.39 11.35 -6.33
C ALA A 247 -9.61 10.97 -7.21
N GLY A 248 -10.20 9.79 -7.00
CA GLY A 248 -11.44 9.34 -7.64
C GLY A 248 -11.27 8.30 -8.75
N SER A 249 -10.14 7.59 -8.83
CA SER A 249 -9.94 6.55 -9.84
C SER A 249 -10.69 5.24 -9.51
N SER A 250 -10.95 4.44 -10.54
CA SER A 250 -11.33 3.04 -10.35
C SER A 250 -10.16 2.21 -9.79
N PRO A 251 -10.42 1.03 -9.20
CA PRO A 251 -9.38 0.06 -8.81
C PRO A 251 -8.48 -0.40 -9.98
N VAL A 252 -9.00 -0.41 -11.21
CA VAL A 252 -8.22 -0.76 -12.41
C VAL A 252 -7.26 0.35 -12.76
N ASP A 253 -7.74 1.59 -12.78
CA ASP A 253 -6.92 2.77 -13.07
C ASP A 253 -5.81 2.92 -12.04
N GLU A 254 -6.13 2.71 -10.76
CA GLU A 254 -5.15 2.67 -9.67
C GLU A 254 -4.00 1.71 -10.02
N VAL A 255 -4.31 0.44 -10.32
CA VAL A 255 -3.29 -0.56 -10.62
C VAL A 255 -2.56 -0.25 -11.93
N ALA A 256 -3.29 0.09 -12.98
CA ALA A 256 -2.72 0.33 -14.31
C ALA A 256 -1.77 1.52 -14.32
N PHE A 257 -2.16 2.65 -13.72
CA PHE A 257 -1.33 3.85 -13.67
C PHE A 257 -0.14 3.66 -12.74
N THR A 258 -0.30 2.96 -11.61
CA THR A 258 0.82 2.64 -10.71
C THR A 258 1.86 1.75 -11.42
N LEU A 259 1.42 0.73 -12.17
CA LEU A 259 2.34 -0.12 -12.94
C LEU A 259 2.93 0.61 -14.16
N ALA A 260 2.23 1.59 -14.73
CA ALA A 260 2.80 2.46 -15.76
C ALA A 260 3.93 3.33 -15.18
N ASN A 261 3.74 3.92 -13.98
CA ASN A 261 4.78 4.67 -13.28
C ASN A 261 6.00 3.79 -12.95
N LEU A 262 5.77 2.57 -12.48
CA LEU A 262 6.84 1.57 -12.27
C LEU A 262 7.70 1.40 -13.52
N ILE A 263 7.07 1.21 -14.69
CA ILE A 263 7.81 0.97 -15.94
C ILE A 263 8.74 2.14 -16.24
N VAL A 264 8.27 3.38 -16.08
CA VAL A 264 9.10 4.58 -16.26
C VAL A 264 10.28 4.59 -15.29
N TYR A 265 10.04 4.30 -14.00
CA TYR A 265 11.12 4.28 -13.01
C TYR A 265 12.17 3.21 -13.28
N VAL A 266 11.74 1.99 -13.64
CA VAL A 266 12.67 0.90 -13.97
C VAL A 266 13.50 1.28 -15.20
N GLU A 267 12.88 1.82 -16.25
CA GLU A 267 13.58 2.27 -17.45
C GLU A 267 14.60 3.38 -17.15
N GLU A 268 14.24 4.37 -16.32
CA GLU A 268 15.15 5.46 -15.94
C GLU A 268 16.34 5.00 -15.11
N VAL A 269 16.14 4.02 -14.23
CA VAL A 269 17.25 3.44 -13.46
C VAL A 269 18.13 2.56 -14.35
N THR A 270 17.56 1.72 -15.22
CA THR A 270 18.37 0.86 -16.11
C THR A 270 19.12 1.64 -17.18
N LYS A 271 18.64 2.83 -17.59
CA LYS A 271 19.38 3.77 -18.46
C LYS A 271 20.73 4.20 -17.87
N THR A 272 20.93 4.09 -16.56
CA THR A 272 22.23 4.37 -15.90
C THR A 272 23.25 3.25 -16.07
N GLY A 273 22.83 2.09 -16.62
CA GLY A 273 23.63 0.87 -16.67
C GLY A 273 23.47 -0.04 -15.45
N MET A 274 22.71 0.36 -14.42
CA MET A 274 22.38 -0.50 -13.28
C MET A 274 21.43 -1.62 -13.71
N HIS A 275 21.79 -2.88 -13.44
CA HIS A 275 20.98 -4.03 -13.77
C HIS A 275 19.71 -4.08 -12.91
N VAL A 276 18.58 -4.54 -13.47
CA VAL A 276 17.27 -4.53 -12.79
C VAL A 276 17.31 -5.23 -11.43
N ASP A 277 18.06 -6.34 -11.33
CA ASP A 277 18.18 -7.12 -10.09
C ASP A 277 19.00 -6.44 -8.98
N GLU A 278 19.69 -5.33 -9.27
CA GLU A 278 20.44 -4.57 -8.26
C GLU A 278 19.52 -3.68 -7.40
N PHE A 279 18.37 -3.27 -7.93
CA PHE A 279 17.47 -2.33 -7.24
C PHE A 279 16.02 -2.81 -7.13
N ALA A 280 15.51 -3.59 -8.07
CA ALA A 280 14.13 -4.08 -8.06
C ALA A 280 13.72 -4.82 -6.76
N PRO A 281 14.59 -5.62 -6.11
CA PRO A 281 14.26 -6.26 -4.83
C PRO A 281 13.89 -5.27 -3.71
N ARG A 282 14.29 -4.00 -3.85
CA ARG A 282 14.06 -2.91 -2.89
C ARG A 282 12.92 -1.97 -3.28
N LEU A 283 12.38 -2.08 -4.49
CA LEU A 283 11.15 -1.36 -4.85
C LEU A 283 10.00 -1.83 -3.96
N ALA A 284 9.12 -0.88 -3.62
CA ALA A 284 7.91 -1.10 -2.84
C ALA A 284 6.77 -0.27 -3.42
N PHE A 285 5.55 -0.59 -3.00
CA PHE A 285 4.32 0.00 -3.53
C PHE A 285 3.42 0.46 -2.39
N PHE A 286 2.45 1.32 -2.73
CA PHE A 286 1.45 1.78 -1.79
C PHE A 286 0.07 1.85 -2.45
N PHE A 287 -0.89 1.06 -1.95
CA PHE A 287 -2.24 0.97 -2.51
C PHE A 287 -3.30 1.28 -1.46
N VAL A 288 -4.47 1.75 -1.91
CA VAL A 288 -5.63 1.87 -1.04
C VAL A 288 -6.28 0.50 -0.83
N CYS A 289 -7.04 0.35 0.26
CA CYS A 289 -8.08 -0.65 0.40
C CYS A 289 -9.47 0.00 0.45
N GLN A 290 -10.16 0.01 -0.69
CA GLN A 290 -11.52 0.52 -0.87
C GLN A 290 -12.61 -0.38 -0.25
N ALA A 291 -13.85 0.10 -0.31
CA ALA A 291 -14.99 -0.54 0.35
C ALA A 291 -15.48 -1.85 -0.30
N ASP A 292 -15.20 -2.10 -1.59
CA ASP A 292 -15.57 -3.35 -2.24
C ASP A 292 -14.64 -4.48 -1.81
N PHE A 293 -15.12 -5.26 -0.84
CA PHE A 293 -14.32 -6.20 -0.08
C PHE A 293 -13.56 -7.22 -0.95
N PHE A 294 -14.25 -7.84 -1.92
CA PHE A 294 -13.66 -8.88 -2.76
C PHE A 294 -12.87 -8.30 -3.93
N GLU A 295 -13.33 -7.20 -4.53
CA GLU A 295 -12.62 -6.51 -5.60
C GLU A 295 -11.23 -6.08 -5.14
N GLU A 296 -11.11 -5.54 -3.92
CA GLU A 296 -9.82 -5.11 -3.39
C GLU A 296 -8.86 -6.28 -3.14
N VAL A 297 -9.36 -7.41 -2.62
CA VAL A 297 -8.54 -8.62 -2.48
C VAL A 297 -8.09 -9.13 -3.87
N ALA A 298 -8.98 -9.11 -4.85
CA ALA A 298 -8.65 -9.48 -6.22
C ALA A 298 -7.60 -8.53 -6.83
N LYS A 299 -7.73 -7.21 -6.61
CA LYS A 299 -6.79 -6.16 -7.03
C LYS A 299 -5.38 -6.44 -6.52
N PHE A 300 -5.23 -6.69 -5.22
CA PHE A 300 -3.92 -6.96 -4.62
C PHE A 300 -3.26 -8.24 -5.16
N ARG A 301 -4.05 -9.28 -5.44
CA ARG A 301 -3.56 -10.53 -6.05
C ARG A 301 -3.18 -10.33 -7.51
N ALA A 302 -4.00 -9.59 -8.25
CA ALA A 302 -3.77 -9.26 -9.66
C ALA A 302 -2.50 -8.42 -9.83
N VAL A 303 -2.33 -7.34 -9.06
CA VAL A 303 -1.17 -6.45 -9.19
C VAL A 303 0.16 -7.16 -8.92
N ARG A 304 0.20 -8.13 -7.98
CA ARG A 304 1.39 -8.98 -7.77
C ARG A 304 1.73 -9.80 -9.01
N ARG A 305 0.73 -10.44 -9.60
CA ARG A 305 0.91 -11.27 -10.81
C ARG A 305 1.34 -10.42 -12.01
N CYS A 306 0.71 -9.27 -12.21
CA CYS A 306 1.07 -8.32 -13.26
C CYS A 306 2.50 -7.81 -13.08
N TYR A 307 2.87 -7.38 -11.87
CA TYR A 307 4.23 -6.96 -11.54
C TYR A 307 5.26 -8.05 -11.83
N ALA A 308 5.04 -9.28 -11.36
CA ALA A 308 5.96 -10.39 -11.57
C ALA A 308 6.19 -10.65 -13.07
N LYS A 309 5.12 -10.65 -13.87
CA LYS A 309 5.18 -10.81 -15.33
C LYS A 309 5.91 -9.64 -15.99
N ILE A 310 5.64 -8.39 -15.60
CA ILE A 310 6.35 -7.21 -16.13
C ILE A 310 7.86 -7.31 -15.84
N MET A 311 8.25 -7.54 -14.59
CA MET A 311 9.65 -7.58 -14.20
C MET A 311 10.42 -8.71 -14.90
N LYS A 312 9.79 -9.88 -15.05
CA LYS A 312 10.41 -11.03 -15.70
C LYS A 312 10.45 -10.90 -17.23
N GLU A 313 9.30 -10.65 -17.85
CA GLU A 313 9.15 -10.75 -19.31
C GLU A 313 9.57 -9.46 -20.03
N ARG A 314 9.31 -8.27 -19.45
CA ARG A 314 9.72 -6.97 -20.04
C ARG A 314 11.15 -6.61 -19.67
N PHE A 315 11.51 -6.74 -18.38
CA PHE A 315 12.80 -6.28 -17.87
C PHE A 315 13.85 -7.38 -17.70
N GLY A 316 13.49 -8.65 -17.98
CA GLY A 316 14.45 -9.75 -17.99
C GLY A 316 15.02 -10.10 -16.60
N ALA A 317 14.36 -9.69 -15.51
CA ALA A 317 14.81 -9.96 -14.16
C ALA A 317 15.08 -11.46 -13.94
N LYS A 318 16.13 -11.78 -13.19
CA LYS A 318 16.53 -13.16 -12.89
C LYS A 318 16.40 -13.47 -11.41
N ASN A 319 16.59 -12.46 -10.56
CA ASN A 319 16.39 -12.61 -9.12
C ASN A 319 14.88 -12.70 -8.80
N PRO A 320 14.41 -13.78 -8.15
CA PRO A 320 13.01 -13.90 -7.73
C PRO A 320 12.54 -12.74 -6.84
N GLU A 321 13.45 -12.12 -6.07
CA GLU A 321 13.11 -10.97 -5.23
C GLU A 321 12.68 -9.74 -6.04
N SER A 322 13.24 -9.57 -7.24
CA SER A 322 12.86 -8.52 -8.20
C SER A 322 11.45 -8.69 -8.76
N MET A 323 10.83 -9.85 -8.54
CA MET A 323 9.51 -10.20 -9.09
C MET A 323 8.42 -10.30 -8.02
N ARG A 324 8.77 -10.23 -6.72
CA ARG A 324 7.79 -10.20 -5.62
C ARG A 324 7.45 -8.76 -5.24
N LEU A 325 6.27 -8.30 -5.65
CA LEU A 325 5.74 -7.02 -5.23
C LEU A 325 5.48 -7.01 -3.72
N ARG A 326 6.02 -6.00 -3.03
CA ARG A 326 5.75 -5.70 -1.63
C ARG A 326 4.99 -4.38 -1.56
N PHE A 327 3.94 -4.30 -0.75
CA PHE A 327 3.17 -3.06 -0.62
C PHE A 327 2.78 -2.72 0.81
N HIS A 328 2.81 -1.42 1.09
CA HIS A 328 2.02 -0.81 2.15
C HIS A 328 0.58 -0.61 1.67
N CYS A 329 -0.37 -0.68 2.59
CA CYS A 329 -1.76 -0.46 2.31
C CYS A 329 -2.35 0.53 3.32
N GLN A 330 -3.26 1.39 2.88
CA GLN A 330 -4.05 2.24 3.75
C GLN A 330 -5.53 2.05 3.42
N THR A 331 -6.37 1.98 4.44
CA THR A 331 -7.83 1.93 4.25
C THR A 331 -8.33 3.21 3.57
N ALA A 332 -9.38 3.16 2.75
CA ALA A 332 -9.84 4.31 1.98
C ALA A 332 -10.41 5.44 2.85
N ALA A 333 -9.72 6.59 2.91
CA ALA A 333 -10.18 7.75 3.67
C ALA A 333 -11.43 8.37 3.05
N ALA A 334 -11.48 8.45 1.71
CA ALA A 334 -12.63 8.95 0.94
C ALA A 334 -13.96 8.23 1.24
N SER A 335 -13.91 7.01 1.79
CA SER A 335 -15.09 6.24 2.18
C SER A 335 -15.68 6.61 3.56
N LEU A 336 -14.95 7.39 4.35
CA LEU A 336 -15.29 7.71 5.74
C LEU A 336 -16.10 8.99 5.84
N THR A 337 -17.00 9.06 6.83
CA THR A 337 -18.00 10.11 6.90
C THR A 337 -17.87 10.97 8.15
N LYS A 338 -18.14 12.27 7.99
CA LYS A 338 -18.34 13.22 9.09
C LYS A 338 -19.59 12.91 9.92
N PRO A 339 -20.79 12.74 9.32
CA PRO A 339 -21.96 12.29 10.07
C PRO A 339 -21.77 10.85 10.55
N GLN A 340 -22.23 10.56 11.77
CA GLN A 340 -22.18 9.23 12.38
C GLN A 340 -20.78 8.60 12.33
N TYR A 341 -19.75 9.40 12.61
CA TYR A 341 -18.34 9.06 12.41
C TYR A 341 -17.89 7.76 13.11
N MET A 342 -18.55 7.33 14.18
CA MET A 342 -18.27 6.03 14.80
C MET A 342 -18.55 4.82 13.89
N VAL A 343 -19.40 4.97 12.87
CA VAL A 343 -19.61 3.93 11.84
C VAL A 343 -18.35 3.71 11.00
N ASN A 344 -17.42 4.67 10.95
CA ASN A 344 -16.14 4.52 10.28
C ASN A 344 -15.32 3.36 10.86
N VAL A 345 -15.47 3.03 12.15
CA VAL A 345 -14.82 1.84 12.75
C VAL A 345 -15.19 0.56 12.00
N VAL A 346 -16.45 0.41 11.59
CA VAL A 346 -16.91 -0.77 10.81
C VAL A 346 -16.33 -0.74 9.40
N ARG A 347 -16.33 0.43 8.74
CA ARG A 347 -15.79 0.61 7.39
C ARG A 347 -14.31 0.22 7.35
N THR A 348 -13.52 0.83 8.24
CA THR A 348 -12.08 0.57 8.37
C THR A 348 -11.79 -0.87 8.76
N ALA A 349 -12.62 -1.53 9.59
CA ALA A 349 -12.42 -2.93 9.93
C ALA A 349 -12.56 -3.87 8.72
N LEU A 350 -13.56 -3.64 7.86
CA LEU A 350 -13.75 -4.44 6.64
C LEU A 350 -12.61 -4.21 5.64
N GLN A 351 -12.20 -2.95 5.45
CA GLN A 351 -11.08 -2.59 4.59
C GLN A 351 -9.75 -3.16 5.11
N ALA A 352 -9.51 -3.10 6.42
CA ALA A 352 -8.34 -3.71 7.05
C ALA A 352 -8.30 -5.23 6.80
N LEU A 353 -9.46 -5.90 6.94
CA LEU A 353 -9.55 -7.33 6.66
C LEU A 353 -9.27 -7.63 5.19
N SER A 354 -9.81 -6.86 4.24
CA SER A 354 -9.48 -6.99 2.82
C SER A 354 -7.99 -6.79 2.53
N ALA A 355 -7.33 -5.80 3.15
CA ALA A 355 -5.89 -5.60 3.01
C ALA A 355 -5.07 -6.79 3.53
N VAL A 356 -5.51 -7.40 4.64
CA VAL A 356 -4.89 -8.60 5.22
C VAL A 356 -5.10 -9.82 4.33
N LEU A 357 -6.33 -10.11 3.90
CA LEU A 357 -6.61 -11.22 2.98
C LEU A 357 -5.93 -11.00 1.62
N GLY A 358 -5.75 -9.74 1.22
CA GLY A 358 -4.99 -9.30 0.07
C GLY A 358 -3.48 -9.49 0.19
N GLY A 359 -2.94 -9.73 1.38
CA GLY A 359 -1.52 -10.04 1.58
C GLY A 359 -0.60 -8.82 1.66
N CYS A 360 -1.04 -7.69 2.27
CA CYS A 360 -0.21 -6.50 2.51
C CYS A 360 1.01 -6.75 3.42
N GLN A 361 2.08 -5.95 3.29
CA GLN A 361 3.29 -6.05 4.13
C GLN A 361 3.27 -5.04 5.28
N SER A 362 2.50 -3.97 5.14
CA SER A 362 2.30 -2.93 6.13
C SER A 362 0.92 -2.34 5.94
N LEU A 363 0.25 -1.95 7.03
CA LEU A 363 -1.12 -1.44 7.00
C LEU A 363 -1.27 -0.20 7.89
N HIS A 364 -1.87 0.84 7.33
CA HIS A 364 -2.48 1.95 8.05
C HIS A 364 -4.00 1.75 8.07
N THR A 365 -4.59 1.84 9.25
CA THR A 365 -6.04 1.89 9.44
C THR A 365 -6.45 3.30 9.86
N ASN A 366 -7.36 3.93 9.15
CA ASN A 366 -7.73 5.32 9.41
C ASN A 366 -8.45 5.48 10.75
N GLY A 367 -8.41 6.69 11.29
CA GLY A 367 -9.16 7.05 12.50
C GLY A 367 -10.66 7.14 12.21
N PHE A 368 -11.50 6.97 13.24
CA PHE A 368 -12.92 7.22 13.07
C PHE A 368 -13.24 8.71 12.82
N ASP A 369 -12.28 9.60 13.12
CA ASP A 369 -12.34 11.06 13.02
C ASP A 369 -11.79 11.62 11.69
N GLU A 370 -11.48 10.75 10.71
CA GLU A 370 -10.85 11.09 9.42
C GLU A 370 -11.47 12.31 8.72
N ALA A 371 -12.80 12.42 8.69
CA ALA A 371 -13.53 13.49 7.99
C ALA A 371 -13.62 14.82 8.79
N PHE A 372 -12.81 14.99 9.83
CA PHE A 372 -12.77 16.19 10.67
C PHE A 372 -11.40 16.84 10.70
N ALA A 373 -10.36 16.09 11.04
CA ALA A 373 -9.02 16.58 11.30
C ALA A 373 -8.03 15.41 11.29
N ILE A 374 -6.74 15.72 11.40
CA ILE A 374 -5.72 14.72 11.74
C ILE A 374 -6.07 14.03 13.08
N PRO A 375 -5.68 12.75 13.25
CA PRO A 375 -6.34 11.90 14.22
C PRO A 375 -5.89 12.14 15.67
N THR A 376 -6.84 12.00 16.58
CA THR A 376 -6.58 11.96 18.02
C THR A 376 -5.86 10.67 18.43
N GLU A 377 -5.31 10.64 19.64
CA GLU A 377 -4.76 9.41 20.24
C GLU A 377 -5.81 8.29 20.35
N GLU A 378 -7.04 8.64 20.73
CA GLU A 378 -8.13 7.67 20.87
C GLU A 378 -8.50 7.02 19.53
N ALA A 379 -8.59 7.82 18.46
CA ALA A 379 -8.86 7.32 17.12
C ALA A 379 -7.76 6.39 16.62
N MET A 380 -6.49 6.77 16.79
CA MET A 380 -5.36 5.91 16.41
C MET A 380 -5.24 4.65 17.27
N ARG A 381 -5.60 4.72 18.55
CA ARG A 381 -5.68 3.53 19.41
C ARG A 381 -6.76 2.57 18.90
N MET A 382 -7.94 3.06 18.54
CA MET A 382 -9.00 2.23 17.96
C MET A 382 -8.52 1.57 16.65
N ALA A 383 -7.90 2.34 15.77
CA ALA A 383 -7.31 1.85 14.53
C ALA A 383 -6.29 0.72 14.76
N LEU A 384 -5.36 0.88 15.71
CA LEU A 384 -4.42 -0.19 16.07
C LEU A 384 -5.13 -1.43 16.63
N ARG A 385 -6.15 -1.24 17.49
CA ARG A 385 -6.94 -2.36 18.03
C ARG A 385 -7.69 -3.11 16.92
N THR A 386 -8.18 -2.41 15.89
CA THR A 386 -8.76 -3.05 14.70
C THR A 386 -7.77 -4.02 14.05
N GLN A 387 -6.52 -3.61 13.83
CA GLN A 387 -5.51 -4.49 13.27
C GLN A 387 -5.15 -5.66 14.20
N GLN A 388 -5.04 -5.40 15.52
CA GLN A 388 -4.69 -6.42 16.51
C GLN A 388 -5.78 -7.50 16.64
N VAL A 389 -7.06 -7.11 16.66
CA VAL A 389 -8.18 -8.08 16.67
C VAL A 389 -8.14 -8.95 15.41
N ILE A 390 -7.88 -8.37 14.23
CA ILE A 390 -7.73 -9.16 13.00
C ILE A 390 -6.53 -10.11 13.11
N ALA A 391 -5.39 -9.64 13.62
CA ALA A 391 -4.17 -10.43 13.71
C ALA A 391 -4.26 -11.59 14.72
N GLU A 392 -4.89 -11.35 15.87
CA GLU A 392 -4.78 -12.19 17.06
C GLU A 392 -6.07 -12.98 17.36
N GLU A 393 -7.25 -12.46 16.99
CA GLU A 393 -8.53 -13.07 17.37
C GLU A 393 -9.27 -13.69 16.17
N SER A 394 -9.11 -13.16 14.97
CA SER A 394 -9.89 -13.60 13.80
C SER A 394 -9.40 -14.90 13.13
N ASN A 395 -8.20 -15.37 13.50
CA ASN A 395 -7.54 -16.56 12.95
C ASN A 395 -7.14 -16.48 11.46
N VAL A 396 -7.36 -15.35 10.78
CA VAL A 396 -7.05 -15.20 9.33
C VAL A 396 -5.55 -15.23 9.00
N THR A 397 -4.69 -15.07 10.00
CA THR A 397 -3.22 -15.14 9.86
C THR A 397 -2.68 -16.56 9.78
N GLN A 398 -3.50 -17.58 10.08
CA GLN A 398 -3.05 -18.98 10.12
C GLN A 398 -2.95 -19.66 8.75
N VAL A 399 -3.70 -19.16 7.75
CA VAL A 399 -3.74 -19.73 6.39
C VAL A 399 -3.34 -18.65 5.39
N ILE A 400 -2.42 -19.01 4.49
CA ILE A 400 -1.89 -18.07 3.49
C ILE A 400 -2.82 -18.03 2.28
N ASP A 401 -3.20 -16.81 1.86
CA ASP A 401 -4.15 -16.56 0.75
C ASP A 401 -5.39 -17.46 0.87
N PRO A 402 -6.18 -17.33 1.96
CA PRO A 402 -7.29 -18.24 2.24
C PRO A 402 -8.41 -18.14 1.20
N LEU A 403 -8.46 -17.07 0.41
CA LEU A 403 -9.38 -16.92 -0.73
C LEU A 403 -8.85 -17.56 -2.03
N GLY A 404 -7.62 -18.07 -2.03
CA GLY A 404 -7.04 -18.72 -3.20
C GLY A 404 -7.76 -20.03 -3.52
N GLY A 405 -8.45 -20.04 -4.66
CA GLY A 405 -9.30 -21.14 -5.10
C GLY A 405 -10.79 -20.82 -5.02
N SER A 406 -11.18 -19.69 -4.43
CA SER A 406 -12.51 -19.11 -4.67
C SER A 406 -12.67 -18.88 -6.17
N TYR A 407 -13.78 -19.39 -6.71
CA TYR A 407 -14.29 -19.06 -8.04
C TYR A 407 -14.71 -17.59 -8.06
#